data_AF-A0A1M4UP23-F1
#
_entry.id   AF-A0A1M4UP23-F1
#
_cell.length_a   1.000
_cell.length_b   1.000
_cell.length_c   1.000
_cell.angle_alpha   90.00
_cell.angle_beta   90.00
_cell.angle_gamma   90.00
#
_symmetry.space_group_name_H-M   'P 1'
#
loop_
_entity.id
_entity.type
_entity.pdbx_description
1 polymer ?
#
loop_
_entity_poly.entity_id
_entity_poly.type
_entity_poly.pdbx_seq_one_letter_code
_entity_poly.pdbx_strand_id
1 'polypeptide(L)'
;MKKIVVCGRNDGGKSTILGELYKGLKNRNFQPLAVGSGVQDEKPYLHKGIDPNYLTIAVPEPGRDIASDIDRVIRNAVNQIKEKNKLIENAKRALEELNKVRSVLELGHLSQKDIPKTAALPDVVLIEAVGINDGYKAEECRKLADVLVTVIPAGLKGEIIMEAGNFLLDEADILVVTKVDETPRDVTSTTIKLLQRIYRTKPIIPVVATKGVHMNLVLDEVIKGLAEPMILFDPILPDETTKRVN
;
A
#
# COMPACT_ATOMS: atom_id res chain seq x y z
N MET A 1 -11.63 4.43 -2.89
CA MET A 1 -10.78 3.52 -2.10
C MET A 1 -9.46 4.21 -1.92
N LYS A 2 -8.94 4.29 -0.69
CA LYS A 2 -7.68 4.99 -0.45
C LYS A 2 -6.49 4.14 -0.92
N LYS A 3 -5.43 4.75 -1.41
CA LYS A 3 -4.25 4.07 -1.96
C LYS A 3 -2.99 4.46 -1.18
N ILE A 4 -2.36 3.47 -0.57
CA ILE A 4 -1.05 3.61 0.06
C ILE A 4 -0.03 2.99 -0.90
N VAL A 5 0.93 3.76 -1.36
CA VAL A 5 2.00 3.27 -2.24
C VAL A 5 3.26 3.09 -1.41
N VAL A 6 3.83 1.87 -1.43
CA VAL A 6 5.10 1.53 -0.80
C VAL A 6 6.16 1.39 -1.89
N CYS A 7 7.11 2.31 -1.92
CA CYS A 7 8.13 2.40 -2.96
C CYS A 7 9.56 2.45 -2.40
N GLY A 8 10.56 2.35 -3.28
CA GLY A 8 11.98 2.28 -2.93
C GLY A 8 12.75 1.23 -3.73
N ARG A 9 14.05 1.11 -3.46
CA ARG A 9 14.93 0.19 -4.20
C ARG A 9 14.59 -1.28 -3.96
N ASN A 10 14.97 -2.14 -4.90
CA ASN A 10 14.96 -3.59 -4.69
C ASN A 10 15.84 -3.94 -3.49
N ASP A 11 15.44 -4.95 -2.73
CA ASP A 11 16.06 -5.31 -1.45
C ASP A 11 16.07 -4.19 -0.38
N GLY A 12 15.26 -3.13 -0.57
CA GLY A 12 15.07 -2.08 0.45
C GLY A 12 14.17 -2.51 1.61
N GLY A 13 13.49 -3.66 1.52
CA GLY A 13 12.50 -4.10 2.53
C GLY A 13 11.06 -3.66 2.27
N LYS A 14 10.74 -3.14 1.06
CA LYS A 14 9.38 -2.74 0.64
C LYS A 14 8.32 -3.79 0.96
N SER A 15 8.58 -4.99 0.48
CA SER A 15 7.79 -6.19 0.70
C SER A 15 7.45 -6.39 2.19
N THR A 16 8.46 -6.33 3.05
CA THR A 16 8.31 -6.54 4.49
C THR A 16 7.49 -5.41 5.13
N ILE A 17 7.73 -4.15 4.74
CA ILE A 17 6.96 -2.99 5.20
C ILE A 17 5.49 -3.11 4.80
N LEU A 18 5.21 -3.47 3.55
CA LEU A 18 3.85 -3.65 3.08
C LEU A 18 3.11 -4.75 3.85
N GLY A 19 3.78 -5.87 4.16
CA GLY A 19 3.20 -6.94 4.96
C GLY A 19 2.89 -6.53 6.40
N GLU A 20 3.77 -5.78 7.05
CA GLU A 20 3.53 -5.24 8.40
C GLU A 20 2.41 -4.18 8.39
N LEU A 21 2.35 -3.31 7.38
CA LEU A 21 1.25 -2.36 7.20
C LEU A 21 -0.08 -3.06 6.95
N TYR A 22 -0.11 -4.12 6.14
CA TYR A 22 -1.31 -4.92 5.93
C TYR A 22 -1.87 -5.47 7.24
N LYS A 23 -1.00 -6.11 8.03
CA LYS A 23 -1.36 -6.65 9.35
C LYS A 23 -1.81 -5.54 10.31
N GLY A 24 -1.09 -4.43 10.35
CA GLY A 24 -1.42 -3.26 11.16
C GLY A 24 -2.79 -2.68 10.83
N LEU A 25 -3.09 -2.51 9.54
CA LEU A 25 -4.36 -1.99 9.06
C LEU A 25 -5.53 -2.93 9.40
N LYS A 26 -5.38 -4.25 9.21
CA LYS A 26 -6.38 -5.23 9.67
C LYS A 26 -6.65 -5.12 11.17
N ASN A 27 -5.60 -4.96 11.99
CA ASN A 27 -5.75 -4.78 13.45
C ASN A 27 -6.42 -3.45 13.82
N ARG A 28 -6.45 -2.48 12.91
CA ARG A 28 -7.14 -1.19 13.05
C ARG A 28 -8.49 -1.17 12.33
N ASN A 29 -9.05 -2.35 12.04
CA ASN A 29 -10.36 -2.56 11.39
C ASN A 29 -10.49 -2.07 9.95
N PHE A 30 -9.37 -1.79 9.26
CA PHE A 30 -9.38 -1.58 7.81
C PHE A 30 -9.50 -2.92 7.08
N GLN A 31 -9.96 -2.86 5.83
CA GLN A 31 -9.96 -3.97 4.89
C GLN A 31 -8.94 -3.71 3.77
N PRO A 32 -7.64 -3.95 4.02
CA PRO A 32 -6.62 -3.74 3.02
C PRO A 32 -6.71 -4.75 1.88
N LEU A 33 -6.50 -4.27 0.65
CA LEU A 33 -6.20 -5.06 -0.54
C LEU A 33 -4.74 -4.84 -0.92
N ALA A 34 -3.94 -5.91 -1.00
CA ALA A 34 -2.55 -5.81 -1.42
C ALA A 34 -2.42 -6.02 -2.94
N VAL A 35 -1.71 -5.11 -3.60
CA VAL A 35 -1.37 -5.15 -5.02
C VAL A 35 0.14 -4.99 -5.14
N GLY A 36 0.78 -5.71 -6.03
CA GLY A 36 2.15 -5.40 -6.40
C GLY A 36 2.64 -6.23 -7.56
N SER A 37 3.89 -6.04 -7.97
CA SER A 37 4.46 -6.77 -9.11
C SER A 37 5.53 -7.79 -8.66
N GLY A 38 5.78 -8.81 -9.48
CA GLY A 38 6.70 -9.93 -9.20
C GLY A 38 6.01 -11.22 -8.77
N VAL A 39 6.68 -12.37 -8.92
CA VAL A 39 6.13 -13.71 -8.66
C VAL A 39 5.69 -13.83 -7.18
N GLN A 40 4.44 -14.22 -6.95
CA GLN A 40 3.85 -14.39 -5.59
C GLN A 40 4.71 -15.28 -4.70
N ASP A 41 5.27 -16.35 -5.27
CA ASP A 41 5.90 -17.46 -4.55
C ASP A 41 7.24 -17.11 -3.87
N GLU A 42 7.81 -15.93 -4.13
CA GLU A 42 9.09 -15.49 -3.54
C GLU A 42 8.91 -14.43 -2.44
N LYS A 43 7.66 -14.04 -2.11
CA LYS A 43 7.40 -12.91 -1.22
C LYS A 43 7.30 -13.32 0.25
N PRO A 44 8.16 -12.79 1.16
CA PRO A 44 8.28 -13.24 2.56
C PRO A 44 7.01 -13.10 3.43
N TYR A 45 6.01 -12.36 2.96
CA TYR A 45 4.79 -12.03 3.70
C TYR A 45 3.60 -12.95 3.44
N LEU A 46 3.71 -13.92 2.52
CA LEU A 46 2.69 -14.98 2.36
C LEU A 46 2.44 -15.75 3.66
N HIS A 47 3.42 -15.80 4.57
CA HIS A 47 3.32 -16.44 5.88
C HIS A 47 2.73 -15.54 6.99
N LYS A 48 2.37 -14.28 6.68
CA LYS A 48 1.92 -13.29 7.69
C LYS A 48 0.40 -13.05 7.69
N GLY A 49 -0.39 -13.96 7.14
CA GLY A 49 -1.85 -13.87 7.16
C GLY A 49 -2.44 -12.81 6.22
N ILE A 50 -1.70 -12.45 5.16
CA ILE A 50 -2.28 -11.73 4.02
C ILE A 50 -3.24 -12.70 3.34
N ASP A 51 -4.49 -12.28 3.12
CA ASP A 51 -5.46 -13.08 2.39
C ASP A 51 -4.87 -13.43 1.01
N PRO A 52 -5.09 -14.63 0.45
CA PRO A 52 -4.48 -15.11 -0.82
C PRO A 52 -4.78 -14.24 -2.06
N ASN A 53 -5.46 -13.11 -1.89
CA ASN A 53 -5.73 -12.08 -2.89
C ASN A 53 -4.58 -11.06 -2.99
N TYR A 54 -3.32 -11.48 -2.88
CA TYR A 54 -2.22 -10.62 -3.30
C TYR A 54 -2.31 -10.46 -4.82
N LEU A 55 -2.68 -9.30 -5.32
CA LEU A 55 -2.88 -9.14 -6.75
C LEU A 55 -1.56 -8.84 -7.44
N THR A 56 -1.11 -9.80 -8.24
CA THR A 56 0.10 -9.66 -9.03
C THR A 56 -0.20 -8.93 -10.33
N ILE A 57 0.44 -7.79 -10.56
CA ILE A 57 0.58 -7.20 -11.89
C ILE A 57 1.87 -7.72 -12.54
N ALA A 58 1.82 -8.02 -13.85
CA ALA A 58 3.05 -8.25 -14.61
C ALA A 58 3.91 -6.98 -14.55
N VAL A 59 5.24 -7.11 -14.44
CA VAL A 59 6.16 -5.97 -14.51
C VAL A 59 5.98 -5.33 -15.89
N PRO A 60 5.45 -4.09 -15.99
CA PRO A 60 5.28 -3.47 -17.29
C PRO A 60 6.64 -3.01 -17.83
N GLU A 61 6.75 -2.94 -19.16
CA GLU A 61 7.91 -2.31 -19.81
C GLU A 61 8.04 -0.84 -19.38
N PRO A 62 9.26 -0.30 -19.28
CA PRO A 62 9.48 1.13 -18.99
C PRO A 62 8.64 2.03 -19.91
N GLY A 63 7.96 3.04 -19.35
CA GLY A 63 7.13 3.99 -20.10
C GLY A 63 5.67 3.57 -20.34
N ARG A 64 5.23 2.41 -19.87
CA ARG A 64 3.80 2.04 -19.87
C ARG A 64 3.06 2.59 -18.65
N ASP A 65 1.78 2.89 -18.83
CA ASP A 65 0.88 3.37 -17.78
C ASP A 65 0.59 2.27 -16.75
N ILE A 66 1.41 2.24 -15.70
CA ILE A 66 1.28 1.32 -14.55
C ILE A 66 0.02 1.65 -13.73
N ALA A 67 -0.39 2.93 -13.72
CA ALA A 67 -1.46 3.40 -12.86
C ALA A 67 -2.82 2.85 -13.30
N SER A 68 -3.11 2.92 -14.60
CA SER A 68 -4.33 2.36 -15.18
C SER A 68 -4.42 0.84 -15.01
N ASP A 69 -3.29 0.14 -15.11
CA ASP A 69 -3.23 -1.31 -14.90
C ASP A 69 -3.50 -1.71 -13.45
N ILE A 70 -2.90 -1.00 -12.50
CA ILE A 70 -3.18 -1.18 -11.06
C ILE A 70 -4.67 -0.95 -10.80
N ASP A 71 -5.25 0.12 -11.33
CA ASP A 71 -6.67 0.42 -11.15
C ASP A 71 -7.59 -0.63 -11.77
N ARG A 72 -7.22 -1.16 -12.94
CA ARG A 72 -7.95 -2.28 -13.57
C ARG A 72 -7.93 -3.52 -12.68
N VAL A 73 -6.76 -3.87 -12.13
CA VAL A 73 -6.61 -5.03 -11.24
C VAL A 73 -7.39 -4.87 -9.95
N ILE A 74 -7.35 -3.68 -9.33
CA ILE A 74 -8.17 -3.35 -8.15
C ILE A 74 -9.66 -3.53 -8.46
N ARG A 75 -10.15 -2.94 -9.56
CA ARG A 75 -11.57 -3.05 -9.95
C ARG A 75 -11.99 -4.49 -10.18
N ASN A 76 -11.17 -5.28 -10.87
CA ASN A 76 -11.47 -6.68 -11.15
C ASN A 76 -11.58 -7.50 -9.86
N ALA A 77 -10.66 -7.32 -8.91
CA ALA A 77 -10.73 -8.02 -7.63
C ALA A 77 -11.94 -7.61 -6.79
N VAL A 78 -12.27 -6.31 -6.75
CA VAL A 78 -13.48 -5.82 -6.06
C VAL A 78 -14.73 -6.42 -6.69
N ASN A 79 -14.81 -6.52 -8.01
CA ASN A 79 -15.93 -7.13 -8.71
C ASN A 79 -16.06 -8.62 -8.39
N GLN A 80 -14.95 -9.37 -8.36
CA GLN A 80 -14.95 -10.78 -7.95
C GLN A 80 -15.46 -10.97 -6.51
N ILE A 81 -15.09 -10.08 -5.58
CA ILE A 81 -15.61 -10.12 -4.20
C ILE A 81 -17.13 -9.88 -4.19
N LYS A 82 -17.61 -8.89 -4.94
CA LYS A 82 -19.05 -8.59 -5.06
C LYS A 82 -19.83 -9.76 -5.65
N GLU A 83 -19.31 -10.39 -6.70
CA GLU A 83 -19.93 -11.56 -7.33
C GLU A 83 -20.00 -12.75 -6.36
N LYS A 84 -18.90 -13.07 -5.66
CA LYS A 84 -18.89 -14.10 -4.62
C LYS A 84 -19.91 -13.81 -3.52
N ASN A 85 -19.98 -12.57 -3.05
CA ASN A 85 -20.97 -12.17 -2.02
C ASN A 85 -22.41 -12.33 -2.53
N LYS A 86 -22.69 -11.98 -3.78
CA LYS A 86 -24.02 -12.17 -4.39
C LYS A 86 -24.40 -13.65 -4.46
N LEU A 87 -23.46 -14.53 -4.79
CA LEU A 87 -23.69 -15.98 -4.79
C LEU A 87 -23.98 -16.51 -3.38
N ILE A 88 -23.26 -16.03 -2.36
CA ILE A 88 -23.49 -16.38 -0.96
C ILE A 88 -24.89 -15.92 -0.50
N GLU A 89 -25.30 -14.69 -0.84
CA GLU A 89 -26.64 -14.18 -0.52
C GLU A 89 -27.74 -15.01 -1.19
N ASN A 90 -27.55 -15.37 -2.46
CA ASN A 90 -28.50 -16.22 -3.18
C ASN A 90 -28.60 -17.61 -2.54
N ALA A 91 -27.48 -18.20 -2.11
CA ALA A 91 -27.46 -19.48 -1.41
C ALA A 91 -28.20 -19.42 -0.06
N LYS A 92 -28.04 -18.33 0.71
CA LYS A 92 -28.77 -18.12 1.97
C LYS A 92 -30.27 -18.02 1.73
N ARG A 93 -30.70 -17.23 0.74
CA ARG A 93 -32.12 -17.09 0.38
C ARG A 93 -32.71 -18.42 -0.07
N ALA A 94 -32.01 -19.17 -0.93
CA ALA A 94 -32.47 -20.48 -1.38
C ALA A 94 -32.62 -21.46 -0.20
N LEU A 95 -31.69 -21.45 0.75
CA LEU A 95 -31.77 -22.28 1.96
C LEU A 95 -32.93 -21.88 2.87
N GLU A 96 -33.20 -20.58 3.01
CA GLU A 96 -34.37 -20.08 3.75
C GLU A 96 -35.68 -20.55 3.12
N GLU A 97 -35.83 -20.46 1.81
CA GLU A 97 -37.01 -20.96 1.10
C GLU A 97 -37.15 -22.49 1.24
N LEU A 98 -36.07 -23.25 1.12
CA LEU A 98 -36.08 -24.69 1.36
C LEU A 98 -36.50 -25.04 2.79
N ASN A 99 -36.03 -24.27 3.78
CA ASN A 99 -36.39 -24.46 5.18
C ASN A 99 -37.86 -24.15 5.46
N LYS A 100 -38.47 -23.19 4.75
CA LYS A 100 -39.93 -22.94 4.82
C LYS A 100 -40.71 -24.15 4.31
N VAL A 101 -40.34 -24.69 3.15
CA VAL A 101 -41.00 -25.87 2.56
C VAL A 101 -40.85 -27.10 3.47
N ARG A 102 -39.64 -27.35 3.97
CA ARG A 102 -39.38 -28.48 4.88
C ARG A 102 -40.15 -28.37 6.19
N SER A 103 -40.34 -27.16 6.72
CA SER A 103 -41.15 -26.92 7.91
C SER A 103 -42.61 -27.30 7.68
N VAL A 104 -43.18 -26.97 6.51
CA VAL A 104 -44.56 -27.36 6.15
C VAL A 104 -44.69 -28.89 6.04
N LEU A 105 -43.63 -29.56 5.60
CA LEU A 105 -43.57 -31.02 5.49
C LEU A 105 -43.10 -31.72 6.78
N GLU A 106 -42.91 -30.99 7.88
CA GLU A 106 -42.39 -31.49 9.17
C GLU A 106 -41.01 -32.19 9.07
N LEU A 107 -40.23 -31.89 8.02
CA LEU A 107 -38.93 -32.53 7.73
C LEU A 107 -37.74 -31.88 8.47
N GLY A 108 -37.98 -30.95 9.39
CA GLY A 108 -36.94 -30.19 10.12
C GLY A 108 -36.12 -29.22 9.24
N HIS A 109 -35.18 -28.48 9.85
CA HIS A 109 -34.40 -27.42 9.18
C HIS A 109 -32.96 -27.83 8.84
N LEU A 110 -32.45 -27.26 7.74
CA LEU A 110 -31.04 -27.27 7.38
C LEU A 110 -30.30 -26.08 8.01
N SER A 111 -29.08 -26.35 8.45
CA SER A 111 -28.20 -25.38 9.10
C SER A 111 -27.57 -24.42 8.09
N GLN A 112 -27.58 -23.12 8.41
CA GLN A 112 -26.83 -22.11 7.65
C GLN A 112 -25.32 -22.12 7.93
N LYS A 113 -24.84 -22.94 8.89
CA LYS A 113 -23.43 -22.95 9.32
C LYS A 113 -22.45 -23.33 8.21
N ASP A 114 -22.92 -24.08 7.21
CA ASP A 114 -22.08 -24.52 6.09
C ASP A 114 -21.99 -23.48 4.96
N ILE A 115 -22.80 -22.41 5.00
CA ILE A 115 -22.70 -21.31 4.04
C ILE A 115 -21.57 -20.36 4.45
N PRO A 116 -20.58 -20.09 3.57
CA PRO A 116 -19.52 -19.13 3.86
C PRO A 116 -20.06 -17.74 4.24
N LYS A 117 -19.31 -17.02 5.08
CA LYS A 117 -19.62 -15.61 5.37
C LYS A 117 -19.25 -14.74 4.16
N THR A 118 -20.01 -13.67 3.95
CA THR A 118 -19.68 -12.63 2.96
C THR A 118 -18.37 -11.96 3.34
N ALA A 119 -17.51 -11.71 2.36
CA ALA A 119 -16.27 -10.98 2.57
C ALA A 119 -16.56 -9.47 2.62
N ALA A 120 -15.86 -8.76 3.50
CA ALA A 120 -15.91 -7.30 3.52
C ALA A 120 -15.25 -6.73 2.24
N LEU A 121 -15.80 -5.62 1.73
CA LEU A 121 -15.17 -4.92 0.61
C LEU A 121 -13.92 -4.18 1.09
N PRO A 122 -12.85 -4.13 0.28
CA PRO A 122 -11.67 -3.36 0.64
C PRO A 122 -11.97 -1.85 0.73
N ASP A 123 -11.38 -1.19 1.72
CA ASP A 123 -11.48 0.26 1.93
C ASP A 123 -10.15 1.00 1.63
N VAL A 124 -9.04 0.28 1.72
CA VAL A 124 -7.68 0.74 1.42
C VAL A 124 -6.95 -0.26 0.53
N VAL A 125 -6.11 0.25 -0.38
CA VAL A 125 -5.21 -0.54 -1.23
C VAL A 125 -3.78 -0.27 -0.80
N LEU A 126 -3.02 -1.33 -0.55
CA LEU A 126 -1.58 -1.29 -0.38
C LEU A 126 -0.91 -1.69 -1.69
N ILE A 127 -0.13 -0.79 -2.27
CA ILE A 127 0.51 -0.99 -3.57
C ILE A 127 2.01 -1.14 -3.34
N GLU A 128 2.56 -2.32 -3.59
CA GLU A 128 3.99 -2.52 -3.75
C GLU A 128 4.39 -2.04 -5.14
N ALA A 129 5.08 -0.91 -5.21
CA ALA A 129 5.61 -0.45 -6.48
C ALA A 129 6.79 -1.35 -6.89
N VAL A 130 6.58 -2.22 -7.87
CA VAL A 130 7.61 -3.11 -8.44
C VAL A 130 7.63 -2.88 -9.96
N GLY A 131 8.81 -2.52 -10.50
CA GLY A 131 8.97 -2.12 -11.92
C GLY A 131 9.58 -0.74 -12.13
N ILE A 132 9.84 0.01 -11.05
CA ILE A 132 10.55 1.29 -11.10
C ILE A 132 12.04 0.99 -10.96
N ASN A 133 12.67 0.54 -12.04
CA ASN A 133 14.10 0.25 -12.03
C ASN A 133 14.97 1.51 -11.87
N ASP A 134 14.38 2.70 -11.83
CA ASP A 134 15.07 3.96 -11.56
C ASP A 134 15.23 4.28 -10.06
N GLY A 135 14.87 3.35 -9.17
CA GLY A 135 15.08 3.49 -7.73
C GLY A 135 14.12 4.49 -7.10
N TYR A 136 14.52 5.77 -7.02
CA TYR A 136 13.76 6.85 -6.39
C TYR A 136 13.15 7.84 -7.39
N LYS A 137 13.16 7.55 -8.70
CA LYS A 137 12.82 8.54 -9.75
C LYS A 137 11.42 8.41 -10.36
N ALA A 138 10.61 7.40 -10.01
CA ALA A 138 9.28 7.25 -10.61
C ALA A 138 8.24 8.22 -10.05
N GLU A 139 8.00 9.28 -10.80
CA GLU A 139 6.97 10.27 -10.50
C GLU A 139 5.55 9.67 -10.49
N GLU A 140 5.31 8.60 -11.27
CA GLU A 140 3.98 8.02 -11.44
C GLU A 140 3.42 7.42 -10.14
N CYS A 141 4.29 6.98 -9.23
CA CYS A 141 3.88 6.50 -7.91
C CYS A 141 3.17 7.55 -7.08
N ARG A 142 3.58 8.82 -7.20
CA ARG A 142 2.96 9.89 -6.44
C ARG A 142 1.53 10.13 -6.90
N LYS A 143 1.29 10.07 -8.22
CA LYS A 143 -0.04 10.22 -8.84
C LYS A 143 -1.02 9.12 -8.39
N LEU A 144 -0.49 7.96 -7.99
CA LEU A 144 -1.27 6.84 -7.49
C LEU A 144 -1.58 6.92 -5.99
N ALA A 145 -0.80 7.67 -5.21
CA ALA A 145 -0.80 7.59 -3.77
C ALA A 145 -1.74 8.63 -3.15
N ASP A 146 -2.67 8.17 -2.30
CA ASP A 146 -3.20 9.04 -1.24
C ASP A 146 -2.13 9.21 -0.13
N VAL A 147 -1.32 8.17 0.11
CA VAL A 147 -0.17 8.20 1.02
C VAL A 147 1.02 7.48 0.37
N LEU A 148 2.14 8.17 0.23
CA LEU A 148 3.38 7.66 -0.34
C LEU A 148 4.40 7.34 0.76
N VAL A 149 4.70 6.05 0.92
CA VAL A 149 5.68 5.52 1.86
C VAL A 149 6.94 5.13 1.12
N THR A 150 8.03 5.86 1.34
CA THR A 150 9.32 5.58 0.67
C THR A 150 10.27 4.86 1.61
N VAL A 151 10.73 3.69 1.17
CA VAL A 151 11.58 2.79 1.95
C VAL A 151 13.05 2.97 1.55
N ILE A 152 13.90 3.14 2.56
CA ILE A 152 15.33 3.42 2.42
C ILE A 152 16.12 2.48 3.33
N PRO A 153 17.01 1.62 2.81
CA PRO A 153 17.89 0.84 3.69
C PRO A 153 18.91 1.76 4.37
N ALA A 154 19.19 1.54 5.66
CA ALA A 154 20.10 2.37 6.44
C ALA A 154 21.52 2.45 5.86
N GLY A 155 21.96 1.41 5.15
CA GLY A 155 23.25 1.35 4.44
C GLY A 155 23.25 2.03 3.06
N LEU A 156 22.19 2.73 2.65
CA LEU A 156 22.16 3.41 1.36
C LEU A 156 23.24 4.51 1.29
N LYS A 157 24.02 4.51 0.21
CA LYS A 157 25.04 5.54 -0.02
C LYS A 157 24.40 6.94 -0.10
N GLY A 158 25.01 7.91 0.58
CA GLY A 158 24.54 9.30 0.59
C GLY A 158 24.46 9.94 -0.80
N GLU A 159 25.35 9.56 -1.72
CA GLU A 159 25.33 9.99 -3.12
C GLU A 159 24.00 9.68 -3.81
N ILE A 160 23.40 8.52 -3.52
CA ILE A 160 22.12 8.12 -4.08
C ILE A 160 20.99 8.97 -3.49
N ILE A 161 21.07 9.33 -2.20
CA ILE A 161 20.07 10.17 -1.53
C ILE A 161 20.13 11.60 -2.06
N MET A 162 21.33 12.09 -2.36
CA MET A 162 21.59 13.46 -2.84
C MET A 162 21.47 13.61 -4.36
N GLU A 163 21.23 12.51 -5.08
CA GLU A 163 21.09 12.53 -6.54
C GLU A 163 19.89 13.39 -6.96
N ALA A 164 20.05 14.17 -8.03
CA ALA A 164 18.96 14.97 -8.57
C ALA A 164 17.86 14.08 -9.17
N GLY A 165 16.61 14.49 -9.03
CA GLY A 165 15.45 13.76 -9.57
C GLY A 165 14.98 12.61 -8.70
N ASN A 166 15.28 12.61 -7.41
CA ASN A 166 14.76 11.64 -6.44
C ASN A 166 13.29 11.93 -6.05
N PHE A 167 12.40 11.96 -7.05
CA PHE A 167 10.97 12.26 -6.87
C PHE A 167 10.31 11.50 -5.73
N LEU A 168 10.61 10.21 -5.56
CA LEU A 168 10.02 9.39 -4.49
C LEU A 168 10.51 9.77 -3.10
N LEU A 169 11.71 10.33 -2.95
CA LEU A 169 12.16 10.87 -1.68
C LEU A 169 11.57 12.27 -1.46
N ASP A 170 11.52 13.08 -2.51
CA ASP A 170 11.07 14.47 -2.49
C ASP A 170 9.54 14.61 -2.32
N GLU A 171 8.76 13.62 -2.77
CA GLU A 171 7.30 13.59 -2.69
C GLU A 171 6.76 12.59 -1.65
N ALA A 172 7.64 11.87 -0.95
CA ALA A 172 7.23 10.96 0.13
C ALA A 172 6.45 11.71 1.21
N ASP A 173 5.36 11.11 1.68
CA ASP A 173 4.71 11.55 2.92
C ASP A 173 5.44 11.00 4.14
N ILE A 174 6.01 9.79 4.02
CA ILE A 174 6.71 9.09 5.09
C ILE A 174 7.99 8.46 4.54
N LEU A 175 9.11 8.71 5.22
CA LEU A 175 10.39 8.05 4.94
C LEU A 175 10.63 6.95 5.98
N VAL A 176 10.71 5.71 5.53
CA VAL A 176 10.93 4.54 6.39
C VAL A 176 12.35 4.04 6.20
N VAL A 177 13.15 4.08 7.27
CA VAL A 177 14.55 3.64 7.24
C VAL A 177 14.64 2.20 7.76
N THR A 178 14.97 1.25 6.88
CA THR A 178 15.01 -0.19 7.18
C THR A 178 16.44 -0.69 7.40
N LYS A 179 16.60 -1.97 7.78
CA LYS A 179 17.90 -2.64 7.98
C LYS A 179 18.80 -1.96 9.02
N VAL A 180 18.22 -1.22 9.96
CA VAL A 180 18.95 -0.49 11.04
C VAL A 180 19.61 -1.43 12.04
N ASP A 181 19.18 -2.69 12.11
CA ASP A 181 19.77 -3.73 12.96
C ASP A 181 20.86 -4.55 12.25
N GLU A 182 20.90 -4.50 10.91
CA GLU A 182 21.91 -5.15 10.08
C GLU A 182 23.04 -4.20 9.67
N THR A 183 22.82 -2.89 9.81
CA THR A 183 23.75 -1.84 9.39
C THR A 183 24.55 -1.31 10.60
N PRO A 184 25.88 -1.05 10.46
CA PRO A 184 26.66 -0.41 11.52
C PRO A 184 26.01 0.87 12.05
N ARG A 185 26.11 1.10 13.36
CA ARG A 185 25.40 2.19 14.04
C ARG A 185 25.81 3.58 13.55
N ASP A 186 27.09 3.76 13.24
CA ASP A 186 27.67 4.99 12.68
C ASP A 186 27.13 5.27 11.27
N VAL A 187 27.05 4.25 10.42
CA VAL A 187 26.46 4.34 9.08
C VAL A 187 24.97 4.69 9.18
N THR A 188 24.23 3.97 10.02
CA THR A 188 22.79 4.22 10.26
C THR A 188 22.54 5.66 10.75
N SER A 189 23.33 6.11 11.73
CA SER A 189 23.25 7.48 12.27
C SER A 189 23.53 8.52 11.19
N THR A 190 24.51 8.28 10.33
CA THR A 190 24.88 9.17 9.23
C THR A 190 23.75 9.29 8.21
N THR A 191 23.17 8.16 7.79
CA THR A 191 22.04 8.13 6.84
C THR A 191 20.82 8.85 7.40
N ILE A 192 20.44 8.59 8.66
CA ILE A 192 19.29 9.26 9.29
C ILE A 192 19.54 10.77 9.39
N LYS A 193 20.72 11.21 9.82
CA LYS A 193 21.08 12.65 9.89
C LYS A 193 21.05 13.31 8.52
N LEU A 194 21.49 12.62 7.47
CA LEU A 194 21.44 13.13 6.10
C LEU A 194 19.99 13.31 5.65
N LEU A 195 19.14 12.30 5.86
CA LEU A 195 17.72 12.39 5.54
C LEU A 195 17.03 13.52 6.31
N GLN A 196 17.32 13.64 7.62
CA GLN A 196 16.76 14.73 8.44
C GLN A 196 17.24 16.11 7.99
N ARG A 197 18.46 16.21 7.45
CA ARG A 197 18.99 17.48 6.93
C ARG A 197 18.25 17.93 5.67
N ILE A 198 17.96 16.98 4.77
CA ILE A 198 17.34 17.23 3.45
C ILE A 198 15.81 17.31 3.58
N TYR A 199 15.20 16.37 4.27
CA TYR A 199 13.74 16.16 4.36
C TYR A 199 13.19 16.53 5.75
N ARG A 200 13.52 17.74 6.21
CA ARG A 200 13.26 18.21 7.59
C ARG A 200 11.81 18.12 8.05
N THR A 201 10.86 18.26 7.14
CA THR A 201 9.43 18.30 7.45
C THR A 201 8.75 16.95 7.39
N LYS A 202 9.47 15.90 6.98
CA LYS A 202 8.91 14.57 6.76
C LYS A 202 9.13 13.68 7.98
N PRO A 203 8.13 12.86 8.38
CA PRO A 203 8.35 11.75 9.30
C PRO A 203 9.43 10.81 8.75
N ILE A 204 10.55 10.71 9.47
CA ILE A 204 11.64 9.78 9.17
C ILE A 204 11.68 8.74 10.29
N ILE A 205 11.24 7.52 9.98
CA ILE A 205 10.99 6.48 10.97
C ILE A 205 11.95 5.31 10.74
N PRO A 206 12.96 5.12 11.61
CA PRO A 206 13.81 3.94 11.58
C PRO A 206 13.06 2.72 12.16
N VAL A 207 13.05 1.61 11.41
CA VAL A 207 12.30 0.41 11.75
C VAL A 207 13.13 -0.87 11.60
N VAL A 208 12.79 -1.87 12.41
CA VAL A 208 13.21 -3.26 12.19
C VAL A 208 11.97 -4.07 11.83
N ALA A 209 11.64 -4.08 10.54
CA ALA A 209 10.39 -4.64 10.03
C ALA A 209 10.22 -6.15 10.31
N THR A 210 11.34 -6.89 10.35
CA THR A 210 11.35 -8.32 10.71
C THR A 210 10.96 -8.58 12.17
N LYS A 211 11.20 -7.60 13.06
CA LYS A 211 10.90 -7.66 14.50
C LYS A 211 9.72 -6.78 14.90
N GLY A 212 9.05 -6.11 13.95
CA GLY A 212 7.95 -5.18 14.20
C GLY A 212 8.34 -3.89 14.95
N VAL A 213 9.63 -3.61 15.11
CA VAL A 213 10.10 -2.45 15.89
C VAL A 213 9.73 -1.15 15.16
N HIS A 214 9.04 -0.26 15.87
CA HIS A 214 8.54 1.03 15.40
C HIS A 214 7.55 0.99 14.22
N MET A 215 7.09 -0.19 13.81
CA MET A 215 6.09 -0.31 12.73
C MET A 215 4.76 0.37 13.09
N ASN A 216 4.41 0.42 14.37
CA ASN A 216 3.23 1.15 14.83
C ASN A 216 3.33 2.66 14.53
N LEU A 217 4.53 3.25 14.60
CA LEU A 217 4.71 4.67 14.28
C LEU A 217 4.48 4.92 12.78
N VAL A 218 4.96 4.02 11.92
CA VAL A 218 4.69 4.08 10.47
C VAL A 218 3.19 3.94 10.20
N LEU A 219 2.53 2.99 10.87
CA LEU A 219 1.09 2.78 10.73
C LEU A 219 0.29 4.00 11.17
N ASP A 220 0.65 4.62 12.30
CA ASP A 220 -0.05 5.80 12.82
C ASP A 220 0.08 7.00 11.87
N GLU A 221 1.27 7.25 11.31
CA GLU A 221 1.47 8.28 10.28
C GLU A 221 0.72 7.97 8.99
N VAL A 222 0.68 6.69 8.56
CA VAL A 222 -0.12 6.28 7.40
C VAL A 222 -1.60 6.57 7.63
N ILE A 223 -2.15 6.18 8.78
CA ILE A 223 -3.56 6.40 9.10
C ILE A 223 -3.88 7.89 9.19
N LYS A 224 -2.97 8.69 9.77
CA LYS A 224 -3.08 10.15 9.80
C LYS A 224 -3.15 10.71 8.38
N GLY A 225 -2.23 10.31 7.49
CA GLY A 225 -2.23 10.73 6.09
C GLY A 225 -3.48 10.31 5.31
N LEU A 226 -4.13 9.20 5.69
CA LEU A 226 -5.42 8.80 5.11
C LEU A 226 -6.58 9.70 5.54
N ALA A 227 -6.51 10.25 6.76
CA ALA A 227 -7.55 11.10 7.36
C ALA A 227 -7.40 12.58 7.00
N GLU A 228 -6.16 13.04 6.80
CA GLU A 228 -5.84 14.42 6.40
C GLU A 228 -5.67 14.46 4.87
N PRO A 229 -6.68 14.90 4.09
CA PRO A 229 -6.45 15.17 2.68
C PRO A 229 -5.37 16.25 2.59
N MET A 230 -4.25 15.95 1.92
CA MET A 230 -3.20 16.94 1.69
C MET A 230 -3.82 18.25 1.20
N ILE A 231 -3.64 19.30 2.00
CA ILE A 231 -3.77 20.67 1.52
C ILE A 231 -2.61 20.85 0.55
N LEU A 232 -2.87 20.55 -0.72
CA LEU A 232 -2.05 21.04 -1.83
C LEU A 232 -2.14 22.57 -1.73
N PHE A 233 -1.13 23.20 -1.16
CA PHE A 233 -0.88 24.60 -1.44
C PHE A 233 -0.53 24.66 -2.91
N ASP A 234 -1.51 25.08 -3.74
CA ASP A 234 -1.23 25.47 -5.12
C ASP A 234 -0.03 26.43 -5.08
N PRO A 235 1.02 26.19 -5.88
CA PRO A 235 2.05 27.19 -6.04
C PRO A 235 1.36 28.43 -6.57
N ILE A 236 1.47 29.54 -5.82
CA ILE A 236 1.12 30.86 -6.33
C ILE A 236 2.09 31.11 -7.48
N LEU A 237 1.69 30.71 -8.69
CA LEU A 237 2.35 31.12 -9.92
C LEU A 237 2.23 32.65 -9.96
N PRO A 238 3.34 33.39 -10.07
CA PRO A 238 3.27 34.83 -10.19
C PRO A 238 2.48 35.16 -11.47
N ASP A 239 1.42 35.98 -11.31
CA ASP A 239 0.63 36.49 -12.42
C ASP A 239 1.56 37.06 -13.50
N GLU A 240 1.38 36.60 -14.74
CA GLU A 240 1.96 37.19 -15.95
C GLU A 240 1.45 38.64 -16.10
N THR A 241 2.03 39.54 -15.33
CA THR A 241 1.89 40.98 -15.49
C THR A 241 3.13 41.50 -16.16
N THR A 242 3.19 41.37 -17.48
CA THR A 242 3.78 42.41 -18.33
C THR A 242 3.21 42.31 -19.74
N LYS A 243 1.98 42.82 -19.89
CA LYS A 243 1.64 43.56 -21.11
C LYS A 243 2.68 44.67 -21.27
N ARG A 244 3.67 44.49 -22.14
CA ARG A 244 4.35 45.62 -22.77
C ARG A 244 3.54 46.02 -23.98
N VAL A 245 2.64 46.97 -23.76
CA VAL A 245 2.18 47.88 -24.81
C VAL A 245 3.19 49.02 -24.83
N ASN A 246 3.98 49.05 -25.91
CA ASN A 246 4.41 50.24 -26.68
C ASN A 246 5.52 49.80 -27.63
#